data_AF-A0A8H7NNC5-F1
#
_entry.id   AF-A0A8H7NNC5-F1
#
_cell.length_a   1.000
_cell.length_b   1.000
_cell.length_c   1.000
_cell.angle_alpha   90.00
_cell.angle_beta   90.00
_cell.angle_gamma   90.00
#
_symmetry.space_group_name_H-M   'P 1'
#
loop_
_entity.id
_entity.type
_entity.pdbx_description
1 polymer ?
#
loop_
_entity_poly.entity_id
_entity_poly.type
_entity_poly.pdbx_seq_one_letter_code
_entity_poly.pdbx_strand_id
1 'polypeptide(L)'
;MLSGPLTNADEAEAVMYENQENEIYSCSWGPSDDGKTMEAPSILIKRAMVKSIQDGRDKKGSIYVFASGNGAGHGDNCNFDGYTNSIYSITVGAVDREGHHPYYSELCSATLIVAYSSGAGAHIHTTDVGEDQCTNHHGGTSAAAPLAAGVFALVLQTRPDLTWRDMQYLALNAAQPIHPIDNEQYEVQTTAIGKKFSHTFAYGKLDAEKIVALAKDWKLVKPQAWFYSPWQHVKQDLPQGDEGLVVSFEVTKEMLKDANFERHTRRGDLSVDLISPHGVVSHIAVTRERDEARAGYKDWTFMSVAHWGESGVGKWTLILRDSIVNEDTGHFVDWHLKLWGEAIDGKKQKLLPLPEATDDDDHDKVIETAKVSTATGLPPATATEHKTVPTDHIQRPTKPGSDNAKPTSTTSATPESATTSPSSWISWLPNFGASKTAQIWIYGAIGLILVFCCGLGAYFVARRRRLQSDSRNNYEFEMLNDEETDGLNDEDAEKAAAARKARRTRGGELYDAFAGESDEEDNFERYTDRTQNQQAGSSSERLPGERGGDQFALGGDEDDSDDDESHNEKPKTPKPAQPAP
;
A
#
# COMPACT_ATOMS: atom_id res chain seq x y z
N MET A 1 -5.71 -11.48 -2.00
CA MET A 1 -6.24 -10.11 -2.16
C MET A 1 -7.39 -9.98 -3.17
N LEU A 2 -7.59 -10.90 -4.13
CA LEU A 2 -8.51 -10.69 -5.27
C LEU A 2 -9.85 -11.47 -5.20
N SER A 3 -10.18 -12.11 -4.08
CA SER A 3 -11.22 -13.16 -4.02
C SER A 3 -12.14 -13.13 -2.79
N GLY A 4 -12.01 -12.15 -1.91
CA GLY A 4 -12.83 -12.02 -0.69
C GLY A 4 -12.36 -10.87 0.21
N PRO A 5 -13.11 -10.57 1.29
CA PRO A 5 -12.65 -9.64 2.32
C PRO A 5 -11.37 -10.18 2.98
N LEU A 6 -10.39 -9.29 3.20
CA LEU A 6 -9.17 -9.59 3.93
C LEU A 6 -9.10 -8.76 5.21
N THR A 7 -8.45 -9.31 6.22
CA THR A 7 -7.98 -8.55 7.38
C THR A 7 -6.63 -7.91 7.08
N ASN A 8 -6.26 -6.91 7.89
CA ASN A 8 -4.90 -6.34 7.88
C ASN A 8 -3.81 -7.37 8.25
N ALA A 9 -4.16 -8.54 8.80
CA ALA A 9 -3.21 -9.62 9.09
C ALA A 9 -2.94 -10.46 7.84
N ASP A 10 -3.98 -10.89 7.11
CA ASP A 10 -3.84 -11.62 5.83
C ASP A 10 -3.08 -10.76 4.79
N GLU A 11 -3.33 -9.46 4.80
CA GLU A 11 -2.65 -8.51 3.92
C GLU A 11 -1.16 -8.33 4.31
N ALA A 12 -0.87 -8.24 5.61
CA ALA A 12 0.49 -8.16 6.12
C ALA A 12 1.28 -9.46 5.88
N GLU A 13 0.66 -10.62 6.05
CA GLU A 13 1.25 -11.92 5.70
C GLU A 13 1.55 -11.99 4.21
N ALA A 14 0.56 -11.68 3.35
CA ALA A 14 0.73 -11.76 1.90
C ALA A 14 1.86 -10.88 1.33
N VAL A 15 2.16 -9.72 1.93
CA VAL A 15 3.31 -8.90 1.49
C VAL A 15 4.67 -9.43 1.96
N MET A 16 4.74 -10.40 2.88
CA MET A 16 6.02 -11.00 3.32
C MET A 16 6.06 -12.54 3.24
N TYR A 17 5.05 -13.15 2.60
CA TYR A 17 4.91 -14.60 2.44
C TYR A 17 6.11 -15.18 1.68
N GLU A 18 6.77 -16.17 2.27
CA GLU A 18 8.02 -16.80 1.82
C GLU A 18 9.07 -15.81 1.27
N ASN A 19 9.35 -14.73 2.01
CA ASN A 19 10.28 -13.68 1.59
C ASN A 19 11.77 -14.08 1.45
N GLN A 20 12.12 -15.35 1.66
CA GLN A 20 13.44 -15.90 1.30
C GLN A 20 13.43 -16.54 -0.10
N GLU A 21 12.28 -16.96 -0.61
CA GLU A 21 12.09 -17.58 -1.93
C GLU A 21 11.51 -16.59 -2.95
N ASN A 22 10.55 -15.75 -2.51
CA ASN A 22 9.91 -14.72 -3.32
C ASN A 22 10.81 -13.50 -3.50
N GLU A 23 11.66 -13.53 -4.52
CA GLU A 23 12.56 -12.42 -4.90
C GLU A 23 11.81 -11.11 -5.23
N ILE A 24 10.64 -11.19 -5.89
CA ILE A 24 9.90 -10.03 -6.42
C ILE A 24 8.39 -10.19 -6.16
N TYR A 25 7.78 -9.14 -5.61
CA TYR A 25 6.33 -9.05 -5.36
C TYR A 25 5.71 -8.02 -6.33
N SER A 26 4.92 -8.49 -7.30
CA SER A 26 4.23 -7.63 -8.28
C SER A 26 2.80 -7.30 -7.82
N CYS A 27 2.58 -6.07 -7.37
CA CYS A 27 1.36 -5.61 -6.72
C CYS A 27 0.57 -4.64 -7.61
N SER A 28 -0.39 -5.17 -8.36
CA SER A 28 -1.29 -4.40 -9.22
C SER A 28 -2.61 -4.04 -8.52
N TRP A 29 -2.55 -3.55 -7.28
CA TRP A 29 -3.69 -3.28 -6.39
C TRP A 29 -3.36 -2.13 -5.41
N GLY A 30 -4.38 -1.54 -4.78
CA GLY A 30 -4.22 -0.47 -3.79
C GLY A 30 -5.55 -0.03 -3.16
N PRO A 31 -5.66 1.24 -2.70
CA PRO A 31 -6.94 1.89 -2.39
C PRO A 31 -7.82 2.07 -3.64
N SER A 32 -8.93 2.80 -3.53
CA SER A 32 -9.78 3.10 -4.69
C SER A 32 -9.28 4.30 -5.49
N ASP A 33 -8.99 4.08 -6.78
CA ASP A 33 -8.49 5.07 -7.75
C ASP A 33 -9.59 6.09 -8.20
N ASP A 34 -10.34 6.67 -7.26
CA ASP A 34 -11.59 7.41 -7.53
C ASP A 34 -11.44 8.94 -7.56
N GLY A 35 -10.26 9.47 -7.26
CA GLY A 35 -9.97 10.90 -7.09
C GLY A 35 -10.31 11.42 -5.70
N LYS A 36 -10.62 10.55 -4.73
CA LYS A 36 -11.08 10.91 -3.37
C LYS A 36 -10.34 10.14 -2.28
N THR A 37 -10.10 8.85 -2.50
CA THR A 37 -9.60 7.96 -1.46
C THR A 37 -8.17 8.31 -1.04
N MET A 38 -7.88 8.20 0.25
CA MET A 38 -6.54 8.39 0.82
C MET A 38 -6.34 7.33 1.92
N GLU A 39 -5.61 6.25 1.60
CA GLU A 39 -5.32 5.16 2.55
C GLU A 39 -3.85 4.74 2.44
N ALA A 40 -3.22 4.49 3.59
CA ALA A 40 -1.94 3.80 3.69
C ALA A 40 -2.11 2.43 4.35
N PRO A 41 -1.19 1.48 4.07
CA PRO A 41 -1.09 0.24 4.84
C PRO A 41 -1.14 0.50 6.35
N SER A 42 -1.92 -0.32 7.04
CA SER A 42 -1.99 -0.30 8.51
C SER A 42 -0.62 -0.56 9.13
N ILE A 43 -0.45 -0.25 10.43
CA ILE A 43 0.84 -0.41 11.10
C ILE A 43 1.38 -1.85 11.03
N LEU A 44 0.51 -2.86 10.97
CA LEU A 44 0.89 -4.26 10.82
C LEU A 44 1.47 -4.55 9.43
N ILE A 45 0.85 -4.01 8.38
CA ILE A 45 1.31 -4.15 6.99
C ILE A 45 2.61 -3.36 6.77
N LYS A 46 2.70 -2.13 7.31
CA LYS A 46 3.95 -1.34 7.32
C LYS A 46 5.09 -2.09 8.00
N ARG A 47 4.84 -2.75 9.15
CA ARG A 47 5.83 -3.61 9.82
C ARG A 47 6.24 -4.80 8.96
N ALA A 48 5.30 -5.47 8.28
CA ALA A 48 5.59 -6.58 7.38
C ALA A 48 6.43 -6.16 6.16
N MET A 49 6.09 -5.04 5.50
CA MET A 49 6.90 -4.48 4.41
C MET A 49 8.33 -4.16 4.86
N VAL A 50 8.50 -3.46 6.00
CA VAL A 50 9.82 -3.14 6.55
C VAL A 50 10.59 -4.41 6.91
N LYS A 51 9.94 -5.43 7.48
CA LYS A 51 10.56 -6.73 7.78
C LYS A 51 11.01 -7.44 6.50
N SER A 52 10.18 -7.46 5.45
CA SER A 52 10.54 -8.05 4.15
C SER A 52 11.71 -7.33 3.48
N ILE A 53 11.81 -6.01 3.66
CA ILE A 53 12.91 -5.17 3.19
C ILE A 53 14.23 -5.39 3.96
N GLN A 54 14.15 -5.78 5.24
CA GLN A 54 15.33 -5.99 6.09
C GLN A 54 15.82 -7.45 6.14
N ASP A 55 14.89 -8.40 6.16
CA ASP A 55 15.19 -9.83 6.29
C ASP A 55 15.11 -10.59 4.96
N GLY A 56 14.28 -10.14 4.01
CA GLY A 56 13.99 -10.85 2.77
C GLY A 56 15.22 -11.10 1.91
N ARG A 57 15.21 -12.22 1.17
CA ARG A 57 16.24 -12.62 0.20
C ARG A 57 17.66 -12.62 0.81
N ASP A 58 17.93 -13.35 1.88
CA ASP A 58 19.19 -13.27 2.65
C ASP A 58 19.54 -11.85 3.15
N LYS A 59 18.55 -11.03 3.53
CA LYS A 59 18.72 -9.61 3.92
C LYS A 59 19.17 -8.68 2.79
N LYS A 60 19.05 -9.09 1.52
CA LYS A 60 19.15 -8.20 0.36
C LYS A 60 17.89 -7.30 0.23
N GLY A 61 16.79 -7.73 0.84
CA GLY A 61 15.48 -7.07 0.86
C GLY A 61 14.65 -7.39 -0.37
N SER A 62 13.40 -7.79 -0.12
CA SER A 62 12.37 -8.08 -1.12
C SER A 62 12.11 -6.91 -2.07
N ILE A 63 11.89 -7.18 -3.34
CA ILE A 63 11.60 -6.14 -4.34
C ILE A 63 10.10 -6.04 -4.58
N TYR A 64 9.47 -4.99 -4.06
CA TYR A 64 8.08 -4.66 -4.36
C TYR A 64 7.99 -3.85 -5.65
N VAL A 65 7.07 -4.21 -6.54
CA VAL A 65 6.75 -3.47 -7.77
C VAL A 65 5.26 -3.15 -7.75
N PHE A 66 4.91 -1.87 -7.65
CA PHE A 66 3.51 -1.43 -7.55
C PHE A 66 3.06 -0.69 -8.81
N ALA A 67 1.84 -0.95 -9.25
CA ALA A 67 1.17 -0.20 -10.31
C ALA A 67 0.71 1.16 -9.78
N SER A 68 1.09 2.28 -10.41
CA SER A 68 0.87 3.62 -9.84
C SER A 68 -0.60 3.96 -9.59
N GLY A 69 -1.52 3.47 -10.42
CA GLY A 69 -2.96 3.72 -10.29
C GLY A 69 -3.62 4.10 -11.63
N ASN A 70 -4.93 3.89 -11.71
CA ASN A 70 -5.76 4.08 -12.92
C ASN A 70 -6.71 5.29 -12.80
N GLY A 71 -6.55 6.13 -11.78
CA GLY A 71 -7.42 7.25 -11.41
C GLY A 71 -7.10 8.61 -12.03
N ALA A 72 -6.14 8.74 -12.97
CA ALA A 72 -5.78 10.06 -13.51
C ALA A 72 -6.94 10.77 -14.21
N GLY A 73 -7.77 10.04 -14.97
CA GLY A 73 -9.03 10.56 -15.56
C GLY A 73 -10.12 10.86 -14.52
N HIS A 74 -9.86 10.61 -13.24
CA HIS A 74 -10.66 11.01 -12.10
C HIS A 74 -10.02 12.14 -11.28
N GLY A 75 -8.85 12.63 -11.70
CA GLY A 75 -8.06 13.65 -11.00
C GLY A 75 -7.17 13.08 -9.91
N ASP A 76 -7.08 11.75 -9.78
CA ASP A 76 -6.32 11.11 -8.72
C ASP A 76 -4.81 11.16 -8.94
N ASN A 77 -4.07 10.90 -7.86
CA ASN A 77 -2.63 11.04 -7.81
C ASN A 77 -2.01 9.99 -6.89
N CYS A 78 -0.97 9.31 -7.38
CA CYS A 78 -0.39 8.16 -6.69
C CYS A 78 0.40 8.48 -5.41
N ASN A 79 0.46 9.75 -4.97
CA ASN A 79 0.95 10.14 -3.64
C ASN A 79 -0.12 10.03 -2.53
N PHE A 80 -1.36 9.68 -2.87
CA PHE A 80 -2.48 9.41 -1.95
C PHE A 80 -2.71 7.93 -1.65
N ASP A 81 -2.16 7.06 -2.49
CA ASP A 81 -2.02 5.64 -2.24
C ASP A 81 -0.72 5.42 -1.43
N GLY A 82 -0.87 4.94 -0.19
CA GLY A 82 0.25 4.73 0.73
C GLY A 82 1.08 3.46 0.47
N TYR A 83 0.70 2.67 -0.54
CA TYR A 83 1.49 1.55 -1.04
C TYR A 83 2.39 2.01 -2.19
N THR A 84 1.86 2.82 -3.13
CA THR A 84 2.66 3.43 -4.22
C THR A 84 3.51 4.61 -3.75
N ASN A 85 3.12 5.30 -2.66
CA ASN A 85 3.96 6.27 -1.95
C ASN A 85 4.91 5.61 -0.90
N SER A 86 5.01 4.28 -0.90
CA SER A 86 6.00 3.61 -0.05
C SER A 86 7.42 3.83 -0.58
N ILE A 87 8.38 4.10 0.31
CA ILE A 87 9.81 4.17 -0.09
C ILE A 87 10.34 2.79 -0.53
N TYR A 88 9.62 1.73 -0.16
CA TYR A 88 9.97 0.33 -0.38
C TYR A 88 9.44 -0.23 -1.70
N SER A 89 8.52 0.48 -2.37
CA SER A 89 7.98 0.09 -3.67
C SER A 89 8.76 0.72 -4.83
N ILE A 90 8.95 -0.05 -5.89
CA ILE A 90 9.21 0.50 -7.22
C ILE A 90 7.86 0.79 -7.86
N THR A 91 7.45 2.05 -7.84
CA THR A 91 6.16 2.50 -8.38
C THR A 91 6.28 2.74 -9.89
N VAL A 92 5.41 2.08 -10.66
CA VAL A 92 5.47 1.98 -12.13
C VAL A 92 4.20 2.55 -12.75
N GLY A 93 4.36 3.63 -13.52
CA GLY A 93 3.29 4.19 -14.35
C GLY A 93 3.22 3.51 -15.72
N ALA A 94 2.21 3.86 -16.52
CA ALA A 94 1.98 3.29 -17.85
C ALA A 94 2.27 4.28 -18.98
N VAL A 95 2.76 3.75 -20.11
CA VAL A 95 2.73 4.40 -21.43
C VAL A 95 2.18 3.47 -22.47
N ASP A 96 1.52 4.02 -23.49
CA ASP A 96 0.96 3.20 -24.56
C ASP A 96 2.01 2.79 -25.61
N ARG A 97 1.56 2.02 -26.62
CA ARG A 97 2.41 1.51 -27.70
C ARG A 97 3.16 2.59 -28.47
N GLU A 98 2.62 3.80 -28.56
CA GLU A 98 3.22 4.94 -29.26
C GLU A 98 4.15 5.75 -28.34
N GLY A 99 4.05 5.54 -27.02
CA GLY A 99 4.81 6.22 -25.99
C GLY A 99 4.07 7.40 -25.35
N HIS A 100 2.77 7.55 -25.63
CA HIS A 100 1.95 8.62 -25.06
C HIS A 100 1.50 8.28 -23.63
N HIS A 101 1.11 9.32 -22.87
CA HIS A 101 0.52 9.19 -21.54
C HIS A 101 -0.95 8.72 -21.63
N PRO A 102 -1.27 7.49 -21.17
CA PRO A 102 -2.63 6.96 -21.20
C PRO A 102 -3.49 7.69 -20.17
N TYR A 103 -4.75 7.98 -20.54
CA TYR A 103 -5.65 8.82 -19.74
C TYR A 103 -5.90 8.34 -18.29
N TYR A 104 -5.64 7.06 -17.99
CA TYR A 104 -5.82 6.47 -16.67
C TYR A 104 -4.57 6.58 -15.78
N SER A 105 -3.36 6.68 -16.35
CA SER A 105 -2.12 6.44 -15.59
C SER A 105 -1.84 7.57 -14.61
N GLU A 106 -1.88 7.27 -13.31
CA GLU A 106 -1.64 8.27 -12.27
C GLU A 106 -0.23 8.82 -12.29
N LEU A 107 -0.17 10.15 -12.16
CA LEU A 107 1.03 10.96 -12.07
C LEU A 107 1.26 11.37 -10.62
N CYS A 108 2.49 11.27 -10.15
CA CYS A 108 2.91 11.74 -8.82
C CYS A 108 4.44 11.73 -8.75
N SER A 109 5.01 12.45 -7.78
CA SER A 109 6.47 12.48 -7.59
C SER A 109 7.04 11.17 -7.03
N ALA A 110 6.21 10.21 -6.60
CA ALA A 110 6.61 8.90 -6.08
C ALA A 110 6.94 7.87 -7.19
N THR A 111 6.41 8.04 -8.40
CA THR A 111 6.65 7.11 -9.53
C THR A 111 8.12 7.15 -9.96
N LEU A 112 8.74 5.98 -10.12
CA LEU A 112 10.18 5.87 -10.43
C LEU A 112 10.46 5.70 -11.93
N ILE A 113 9.61 4.92 -12.61
CA ILE A 113 9.70 4.58 -14.03
C ILE A 113 8.31 4.40 -14.63
N VAL A 114 8.23 4.35 -15.97
CA VAL A 114 7.03 3.86 -16.68
C VAL A 114 7.33 2.60 -17.49
N ALA A 115 6.32 1.78 -17.75
CA ALA A 115 6.39 0.62 -18.63
C ALA A 115 5.19 0.59 -19.59
N TYR A 116 5.28 -0.23 -20.65
CA TYR A 116 4.26 -0.30 -21.68
C TYR A 116 2.95 -0.92 -21.16
N SER A 117 1.81 -0.40 -21.63
CA SER A 117 0.47 -0.93 -21.34
C SER A 117 -0.55 -0.54 -22.43
N SER A 118 -1.85 -0.67 -22.14
CA SER A 118 -2.96 -0.36 -23.04
C SER A 118 -3.11 1.13 -23.34
N GLY A 119 -3.42 1.44 -24.60
CA GLY A 119 -3.62 2.79 -25.15
C GLY A 119 -3.33 2.80 -26.66
N ALA A 120 -3.59 3.90 -27.34
CA ALA A 120 -3.49 4.01 -28.81
C ALA A 120 -4.15 2.84 -29.59
N GLY A 121 -5.28 2.31 -29.08
CA GLY A 121 -5.97 1.16 -29.68
C GLY A 121 -5.25 -0.20 -29.53
N ALA A 122 -4.22 -0.28 -28.67
CA ALA A 122 -3.49 -1.50 -28.34
C ALA A 122 -3.67 -1.87 -26.85
N HIS A 123 -3.42 -3.15 -26.54
CA HIS A 123 -3.53 -3.74 -25.21
C HIS A 123 -2.35 -4.71 -24.97
N ILE A 124 -2.17 -5.14 -23.72
CA ILE A 124 -1.26 -6.24 -23.39
C ILE A 124 -1.94 -7.57 -23.71
N HIS A 125 -1.20 -8.44 -24.42
CA HIS A 125 -1.60 -9.81 -24.72
C HIS A 125 -0.95 -10.75 -23.70
N THR A 126 -1.74 -11.58 -23.02
CA THR A 126 -1.25 -12.49 -21.96
C THR A 126 -2.22 -13.66 -21.74
N THR A 127 -1.86 -14.62 -20.88
CA THR A 127 -2.74 -15.72 -20.42
C THR A 127 -3.93 -15.20 -19.60
N ASP A 128 -5.06 -15.91 -19.63
CA ASP A 128 -6.28 -15.53 -18.89
C ASP A 128 -6.88 -16.73 -18.12
N VAL A 129 -7.93 -16.50 -17.33
CA VAL A 129 -8.50 -17.48 -16.38
C VAL A 129 -9.28 -18.59 -17.09
N GLY A 130 -8.58 -19.68 -17.42
CA GLY A 130 -9.16 -20.93 -17.88
C GLY A 130 -8.10 -21.90 -18.42
N GLU A 131 -8.53 -23.07 -18.87
CA GLU A 131 -7.67 -23.99 -19.61
C GLU A 131 -7.40 -23.41 -21.02
N ASP A 132 -6.13 -23.26 -21.38
CA ASP A 132 -5.64 -22.67 -22.64
C ASP A 132 -6.26 -21.30 -23.03
N GLN A 133 -6.61 -20.46 -22.05
CA GLN A 133 -7.19 -19.14 -22.31
C GLN A 133 -6.13 -18.03 -22.40
N CYS A 134 -6.37 -17.07 -23.29
CA CYS A 134 -5.54 -15.89 -23.51
C CYS A 134 -6.42 -14.65 -23.67
N THR A 135 -5.97 -13.52 -23.11
CA THR A 135 -6.59 -12.21 -23.27
C THR A 135 -5.77 -11.31 -24.17
N ASN A 136 -6.46 -10.53 -24.98
CA ASN A 136 -5.93 -9.48 -25.83
C ASN A 136 -6.44 -8.08 -25.42
N HIS A 137 -6.96 -7.95 -24.18
CA HIS A 137 -7.55 -6.71 -23.66
C HIS A 137 -6.93 -6.26 -22.32
N HIS A 138 -5.88 -6.93 -21.82
CA HIS A 138 -5.25 -6.58 -20.55
C HIS A 138 -4.57 -5.20 -20.62
N GLY A 139 -4.52 -4.48 -19.49
CA GLY A 139 -4.15 -3.06 -19.50
C GLY A 139 -4.22 -2.39 -18.14
N GLY A 140 -4.29 -1.06 -18.14
CA GLY A 140 -4.09 -0.24 -16.94
C GLY A 140 -2.63 -0.19 -16.49
N THR A 141 -2.31 0.59 -15.46
CA THR A 141 -0.99 0.49 -14.79
C THR A 141 -0.77 -0.91 -14.20
N SER A 142 -1.87 -1.60 -13.89
CA SER A 142 -1.95 -3.01 -13.50
C SER A 142 -1.21 -3.98 -14.43
N ALA A 143 -1.08 -3.66 -15.73
CA ALA A 143 -0.31 -4.46 -16.70
C ALA A 143 1.14 -3.95 -16.92
N ALA A 144 1.43 -2.71 -16.52
CA ALA A 144 2.77 -2.12 -16.60
C ALA A 144 3.71 -2.66 -15.49
N ALA A 145 3.21 -2.80 -14.26
CA ALA A 145 3.99 -3.31 -13.13
C ALA A 145 4.49 -4.76 -13.32
N PRO A 146 3.70 -5.74 -13.80
CA PRO A 146 4.19 -7.09 -14.10
C PRO A 146 5.30 -7.14 -15.15
N LEU A 147 5.26 -6.26 -16.16
CA LEU A 147 6.34 -6.15 -17.16
C LEU A 147 7.64 -5.63 -16.53
N ALA A 148 7.55 -4.66 -15.62
CA ALA A 148 8.71 -4.21 -14.84
C ALA A 148 9.26 -5.31 -13.92
N ALA A 149 8.39 -6.05 -13.23
CA ALA A 149 8.78 -7.20 -12.41
C ALA A 149 9.48 -8.29 -13.23
N GLY A 150 8.97 -8.62 -14.43
CA GLY A 150 9.62 -9.56 -15.35
C GLY A 150 11.01 -9.10 -15.82
N VAL A 151 11.19 -7.81 -16.09
CA VAL A 151 12.52 -7.24 -16.41
C VAL A 151 13.46 -7.26 -15.19
N PHE A 152 12.96 -7.00 -13.99
CA PHE A 152 13.76 -7.11 -12.77
C PHE A 152 14.18 -8.55 -12.48
N ALA A 153 13.39 -9.56 -12.85
CA ALA A 153 13.80 -10.97 -12.77
C ALA A 153 15.03 -11.26 -13.65
N LEU A 154 15.12 -10.68 -14.86
CA LEU A 154 16.32 -10.80 -15.72
C LEU A 154 17.56 -10.12 -15.11
N VAL A 155 17.36 -9.02 -14.38
CA VAL A 155 18.42 -8.33 -13.62
C VAL A 155 18.91 -9.20 -12.48
N LEU A 156 18.02 -9.79 -11.68
CA LEU A 156 18.39 -10.68 -10.57
C LEU A 156 19.01 -12.00 -11.04
N GLN A 157 18.55 -12.56 -12.17
CA GLN A 157 19.20 -13.71 -12.83
C GLN A 157 20.66 -13.39 -13.22
N THR A 158 20.96 -12.13 -13.54
CA THR A 158 22.32 -11.67 -13.87
C THR A 158 23.14 -11.35 -12.62
N ARG A 159 22.50 -10.84 -11.56
CA ARG A 159 23.12 -10.35 -10.31
C ARG A 159 22.19 -10.58 -9.11
N PRO A 160 22.17 -11.79 -8.51
CA PRO A 160 21.29 -12.09 -7.37
C PRO A 160 21.74 -11.41 -6.07
N ASP A 161 22.92 -10.80 -6.03
CA ASP A 161 23.47 -10.04 -4.91
C ASP A 161 22.90 -8.63 -4.75
N LEU A 162 22.12 -8.13 -5.73
CA LEU A 162 21.52 -6.80 -5.71
C LEU A 162 20.49 -6.64 -4.58
N THR A 163 20.60 -5.53 -3.84
CA THR A 163 19.59 -5.15 -2.84
C THR A 163 18.36 -4.50 -3.49
N TRP A 164 17.26 -4.42 -2.74
CA TRP A 164 16.07 -3.67 -3.15
C TRP A 164 16.37 -2.22 -3.60
N ARG A 165 17.32 -1.55 -2.92
CA ARG A 165 17.79 -0.21 -3.29
C ARG A 165 18.66 -0.22 -4.53
N ASP A 166 19.51 -1.22 -4.75
CA ASP A 166 20.24 -1.35 -6.00
C ASP A 166 19.29 -1.49 -7.19
N MET A 167 18.16 -2.21 -7.05
CA MET A 167 17.14 -2.29 -8.09
C MET A 167 16.48 -0.93 -8.37
N GLN A 168 16.18 -0.13 -7.34
CA GLN A 168 15.68 1.25 -7.52
C GLN A 168 16.70 2.15 -8.25
N TYR A 169 17.97 2.12 -7.82
CA TYR A 169 19.05 2.87 -8.47
C TYR A 169 19.26 2.40 -9.93
N LEU A 170 19.18 1.10 -10.20
CA LEU A 170 19.31 0.53 -11.55
C LEU A 170 18.16 0.95 -12.46
N ALA A 171 16.90 0.86 -11.99
CA ALA A 171 15.72 1.31 -12.72
C ALA A 171 15.84 2.80 -13.09
N LEU A 172 16.16 3.66 -12.11
CA LEU A 172 16.37 5.10 -12.29
C LEU A 172 17.50 5.39 -13.29
N ASN A 173 18.62 4.66 -13.21
CA ASN A 173 19.77 4.90 -14.08
C ASN A 173 19.55 4.39 -15.50
N ALA A 174 18.94 3.22 -15.65
CA ALA A 174 18.62 2.60 -16.93
C ALA A 174 17.44 3.26 -17.66
N ALA A 175 16.53 3.94 -16.96
CA ALA A 175 15.38 4.62 -17.58
C ALA A 175 15.78 5.46 -18.81
N GLN A 176 14.98 5.35 -19.88
CA GLN A 176 15.08 6.17 -21.08
C GLN A 176 14.03 7.29 -21.03
N PRO A 177 14.43 8.58 -21.02
CA PRO A 177 13.49 9.68 -21.12
C PRO A 177 12.56 9.51 -22.32
N ILE A 178 11.27 9.68 -22.10
CA ILE A 178 10.29 9.75 -23.18
C ILE A 178 10.27 11.20 -23.65
N HIS A 179 10.38 11.37 -24.96
CA HIS A 179 10.16 12.64 -25.64
C HIS A 179 8.77 12.59 -26.27
N PRO A 180 7.71 13.05 -25.60
CA PRO A 180 6.43 13.27 -26.28
C PRO A 180 6.68 14.22 -27.46
N ILE A 181 6.01 13.99 -28.59
CA ILE A 181 6.24 14.78 -29.81
C ILE A 181 5.90 16.25 -29.54
N ASP A 182 4.80 16.48 -28.84
CA ASP A 182 4.38 17.78 -28.33
C ASP A 182 4.97 18.03 -26.92
N ASN A 183 6.22 18.51 -26.88
CA ASN A 183 6.96 18.78 -25.63
C ASN A 183 6.36 19.94 -24.79
N GLU A 184 5.28 20.57 -25.24
CA GLU A 184 4.64 21.71 -24.56
C GLU A 184 3.53 21.29 -23.56
N GLN A 185 2.99 20.06 -23.62
CA GLN A 185 1.91 19.62 -22.71
C GLN A 185 2.42 19.08 -21.36
N TYR A 186 3.61 18.47 -21.30
CA TYR A 186 4.07 17.72 -20.13
C TYR A 186 5.25 18.39 -19.43
N GLU A 187 5.14 18.63 -18.13
CA GLU A 187 6.22 19.20 -17.32
C GLU A 187 7.43 18.24 -17.25
N VAL A 188 8.60 18.71 -17.70
CA VAL A 188 9.86 17.95 -17.67
C VAL A 188 10.99 18.83 -17.12
N GLN A 189 11.39 18.55 -15.88
CA GLN A 189 12.48 19.24 -15.20
C GLN A 189 13.82 18.49 -15.32
N THR A 190 14.89 19.10 -14.81
CA THR A 190 16.22 18.49 -14.76
C THR A 190 16.69 18.38 -13.31
N THR A 191 16.83 17.15 -12.83
CA THR A 191 17.30 16.83 -11.47
C THR A 191 18.77 17.22 -11.28
N ALA A 192 19.23 17.31 -10.03
CA ALA A 192 20.61 17.69 -9.72
C ALA A 192 21.69 16.69 -10.22
N ILE A 193 21.30 15.48 -10.61
CA ILE A 193 22.15 14.49 -11.31
C ILE A 193 22.09 14.58 -12.84
N GLY A 194 21.49 15.65 -13.38
CA GLY A 194 21.38 15.89 -14.82
C GLY A 194 20.33 15.03 -15.54
N LYS A 195 19.65 14.12 -14.83
CA LYS A 195 18.56 13.31 -15.39
C LYS A 195 17.29 14.13 -15.53
N LYS A 196 16.54 13.86 -16.59
CA LYS A 196 15.17 14.37 -16.75
C LYS A 196 14.22 13.64 -15.81
N PHE A 197 13.30 14.38 -15.23
CA PHE A 197 12.19 13.86 -14.43
C PHE A 197 10.90 14.57 -14.84
N SER A 198 9.79 13.86 -14.78
CA SER A 198 8.44 14.38 -15.00
C SER A 198 7.49 13.68 -14.05
N HIS A 199 6.51 14.38 -13.49
CA HIS A 199 5.49 13.75 -12.66
C HIS A 199 4.65 12.70 -13.44
N THR A 200 4.54 12.87 -14.77
CA THR A 200 3.81 11.97 -15.68
C THR A 200 4.62 10.76 -16.12
N PHE A 201 5.90 10.93 -16.44
CA PHE A 201 6.76 9.89 -17.04
C PHE A 201 7.90 9.40 -16.13
N ALA A 202 7.96 9.90 -14.89
CA ALA A 202 9.05 9.69 -13.94
C ALA A 202 10.43 9.97 -14.56
N TYR A 203 11.43 9.10 -14.33
CA TYR A 203 12.73 9.17 -15.01
C TYR A 203 12.71 8.62 -16.46
N GLY A 204 11.56 8.19 -16.96
CA GLY A 204 11.34 7.65 -18.30
C GLY A 204 10.96 6.17 -18.32
N LYS A 205 10.90 5.59 -19.52
CA LYS A 205 10.52 4.19 -19.71
C LYS A 205 11.63 3.23 -19.29
N LEU A 206 11.22 2.08 -18.76
CA LEU A 206 12.12 0.96 -18.52
C LEU A 206 12.69 0.39 -19.83
N ASP A 207 13.97 0.04 -19.80
CA ASP A 207 14.68 -0.61 -20.91
C ASP A 207 15.40 -1.85 -20.36
N ALA A 208 15.02 -3.01 -20.88
CA ALA A 208 15.50 -4.31 -20.41
C ALA A 208 16.96 -4.59 -20.77
N GLU A 209 17.43 -4.15 -21.95
CA GLU A 209 18.83 -4.32 -22.36
C GLU A 209 19.72 -3.42 -21.51
N LYS A 210 19.35 -2.15 -21.38
CA LYS A 210 20.13 -1.14 -20.67
C LYS A 210 20.20 -1.40 -19.17
N ILE A 211 19.12 -1.90 -18.53
CA ILE A 211 19.16 -2.24 -17.09
C ILE A 211 19.98 -3.50 -16.81
N VAL A 212 19.86 -4.54 -17.65
CA VAL A 212 20.67 -5.77 -17.51
C VAL A 212 22.14 -5.53 -17.87
N ALA A 213 22.44 -4.64 -18.82
CA ALA A 213 23.80 -4.19 -19.11
C ALA A 213 24.40 -3.42 -17.92
N LEU A 214 23.68 -2.43 -17.39
CA LEU A 214 24.12 -1.64 -16.24
C LEU A 214 24.30 -2.49 -14.97
N ALA A 215 23.45 -3.50 -14.76
CA ALA A 215 23.52 -4.40 -13.62
C ALA A 215 24.83 -5.18 -13.55
N LYS A 216 25.38 -5.62 -14.69
CA LYS A 216 26.62 -6.44 -14.73
C LYS A 216 27.78 -5.74 -14.02
N ASP A 217 28.02 -4.49 -14.34
CA ASP A 217 29.08 -3.66 -13.76
C ASP A 217 28.62 -2.88 -12.50
N TRP A 218 27.40 -3.14 -12.00
CA TRP A 218 26.85 -2.39 -10.87
C TRP A 218 27.57 -2.69 -9.55
N LYS A 219 28.05 -1.62 -8.90
CA LYS A 219 28.61 -1.69 -7.56
C LYS A 219 27.51 -1.42 -6.53
N LEU A 220 27.32 -2.37 -5.62
CA LEU A 220 26.32 -2.28 -4.55
C LEU A 220 26.42 -0.95 -3.78
N VAL A 221 25.28 -0.29 -3.61
CA VAL A 221 25.17 0.94 -2.81
C VAL A 221 25.42 0.67 -1.32
N LYS A 222 25.80 1.69 -0.56
CA LYS A 222 25.96 1.55 0.89
C LYS A 222 24.61 1.28 1.58
N PRO A 223 24.62 0.74 2.82
CA PRO A 223 23.42 0.60 3.65
C PRO A 223 22.58 1.89 3.75
N GLN A 224 21.27 1.72 3.98
CA GLN A 224 20.34 2.84 4.05
C GLN A 224 20.48 3.63 5.36
N ALA A 225 20.59 4.95 5.26
CA ALA A 225 20.48 5.89 6.37
C ALA A 225 19.23 6.78 6.21
N TRP A 226 18.81 7.42 7.31
CA TRP A 226 17.68 8.37 7.34
C TRP A 226 17.99 9.57 8.24
N PHE A 227 17.41 10.73 7.92
CA PHE A 227 17.42 11.94 8.75
C PHE A 227 16.00 12.47 8.83
N TYR A 228 15.52 12.74 10.04
CA TYR A 228 14.24 13.40 10.27
C TYR A 228 14.54 14.79 10.86
N SER A 229 14.01 15.86 10.27
CA SER A 229 14.11 17.19 10.87
C SER A 229 13.29 17.26 12.17
N PRO A 230 13.60 18.20 13.08
CA PRO A 230 12.65 18.59 14.12
C PRO A 230 11.32 19.03 13.52
N TRP A 231 10.22 18.80 14.24
CA TRP A 231 8.89 19.28 13.88
C TRP A 231 8.87 20.81 13.76
N GLN A 232 8.39 21.27 12.61
CA GLN A 232 8.29 22.67 12.23
C GLN A 232 6.86 23.15 12.47
N HIS A 233 6.60 23.68 13.67
CA HIS A 233 5.30 24.28 13.96
C HIS A 233 5.11 25.58 13.19
N VAL A 234 3.99 25.63 12.45
CA VAL A 234 3.57 26.77 11.65
C VAL A 234 2.33 27.41 12.28
N LYS A 235 1.27 26.60 12.48
CA LYS A 235 0.02 26.99 13.14
C LYS A 235 -0.58 28.27 12.54
N GLN A 236 -0.69 28.30 11.21
CA GLN A 236 -1.28 29.41 10.45
C GLN A 236 -2.42 28.93 9.53
N ASP A 237 -3.35 29.84 9.26
CA ASP A 237 -4.41 29.67 8.29
C ASP A 237 -3.82 29.72 6.87
N LEU A 238 -4.36 28.94 5.96
CA LEU A 238 -3.91 28.88 4.56
C LEU A 238 -4.65 29.93 3.72
N PRO A 239 -3.95 30.77 2.95
CA PRO A 239 -4.61 31.71 2.06
C PRO A 239 -5.16 30.98 0.82
N GLN A 240 -6.32 31.45 0.34
CA GLN A 240 -6.98 30.94 -0.87
C GLN A 240 -6.55 31.71 -2.14
N GLY A 241 -6.51 31.01 -3.28
CA GLY A 241 -6.35 31.60 -4.61
C GLY A 241 -4.90 31.81 -5.03
N ASP A 242 -4.57 33.02 -5.52
CA ASP A 242 -3.24 33.38 -6.06
C ASP A 242 -2.16 33.65 -4.98
N GLU A 243 -2.53 33.50 -3.70
CA GLU A 243 -1.65 33.63 -2.54
C GLU A 243 -1.24 32.26 -2.00
N GLY A 244 -0.05 32.16 -1.41
CA GLY A 244 0.43 30.91 -0.82
C GLY A 244 1.32 31.12 0.40
N LEU A 245 1.34 30.10 1.25
CA LEU A 245 2.14 30.04 2.46
C LEU A 245 3.50 29.42 2.14
N VAL A 246 4.57 30.20 2.32
CA VAL A 246 5.95 29.73 2.08
C VAL A 246 6.63 29.49 3.42
N VAL A 247 6.95 28.23 3.69
CA VAL A 247 7.67 27.80 4.90
C VAL A 247 9.02 27.24 4.48
N SER A 248 10.07 27.47 5.27
CA SER A 248 11.39 26.94 4.89
C SER A 248 12.25 26.52 6.06
N PHE A 249 13.02 25.47 5.83
CA PHE A 249 13.91 24.83 6.79
C PHE A 249 15.32 24.68 6.18
N GLU A 250 16.36 24.88 6.99
CA GLU A 250 17.75 24.85 6.53
C GLU A 250 18.47 23.63 7.09
N VAL A 251 18.81 22.69 6.21
CA VAL A 251 19.49 21.44 6.54
C VAL A 251 21.00 21.66 6.51
N THR A 252 21.66 21.62 7.66
CA THR A 252 23.12 21.81 7.78
C THR A 252 23.90 20.52 7.51
N LYS A 253 25.20 20.63 7.24
CA LYS A 253 26.08 19.46 7.02
C LYS A 253 26.26 18.65 8.29
N GLU A 254 26.23 19.34 9.42
CA GLU A 254 26.41 18.84 10.76
C GLU A 254 25.24 17.92 11.12
N MET A 255 24.00 18.39 10.90
CA MET A 255 22.79 17.58 11.11
C MET A 255 22.77 16.29 10.28
N LEU A 256 23.17 16.35 9.00
CA LEU A 256 23.22 15.14 8.17
C LEU A 256 24.39 14.21 8.54
N LYS A 257 25.51 14.76 9.00
CA LYS A 257 26.65 13.98 9.48
C LYS A 257 26.31 13.21 10.75
N ASP A 258 25.61 13.85 11.70
CA ASP A 258 25.22 13.24 12.96
C ASP A 258 24.12 12.17 12.76
N ALA A 259 23.29 12.32 11.72
CA ALA A 259 22.35 11.30 11.25
C ALA A 259 22.95 10.29 10.23
N ASN A 260 24.24 10.39 9.88
CA ASN A 260 24.96 9.52 8.93
C ASN A 260 24.39 9.51 7.48
N PHE A 261 23.92 10.64 6.94
CA PHE A 261 22.74 10.67 6.04
C PHE A 261 22.83 11.40 4.65
N GLU A 262 21.97 11.04 3.66
CA GLU A 262 21.69 11.75 2.37
C GLU A 262 20.28 11.50 1.70
N ARG A 263 19.48 12.53 1.26
CA ARG A 263 18.39 12.56 0.18
C ARG A 263 16.91 12.04 0.41
N HIS A 264 15.80 12.66 -0.10
CA HIS A 264 14.37 12.12 -0.33
C HIS A 264 13.32 13.20 -0.79
N THR A 265 11.97 12.94 -0.92
CA THR A 265 10.82 13.68 -0.21
C THR A 265 9.33 13.15 -0.27
N ARG A 266 8.21 13.94 -0.48
CA ARG A 266 6.96 13.92 0.42
C ARG A 266 5.45 14.44 0.03
N ARG A 267 4.45 13.71 -0.61
CA ARG A 267 2.88 13.76 -0.63
C ARG A 267 1.89 14.96 -0.97
N GLY A 268 0.56 14.60 -1.17
CA GLY A 268 -0.78 15.19 -1.59
C GLY A 268 -1.73 16.26 -0.90
N ASP A 269 -2.78 16.64 -1.70
CA ASP A 269 -4.02 17.53 -1.76
C ASP A 269 -4.05 19.05 -1.55
N LEU A 270 -3.30 19.63 -0.60
CA LEU A 270 -3.00 21.07 -0.77
C LEU A 270 -2.18 21.19 -2.06
N SER A 271 -2.13 22.32 -2.80
CA SER A 271 -1.04 22.41 -3.79
C SER A 271 0.25 22.66 -3.02
N VAL A 272 0.95 21.56 -2.74
CA VAL A 272 2.21 21.53 -2.00
C VAL A 272 3.33 21.27 -2.98
N ASP A 273 4.13 22.31 -3.20
CA ASP A 273 5.39 22.19 -3.92
C ASP A 273 6.51 22.12 -2.89
N LEU A 274 7.32 21.06 -2.96
CA LEU A 274 8.60 21.06 -2.27
C LEU A 274 9.72 21.44 -3.23
N ILE A 275 10.35 22.57 -2.95
CA ILE A 275 11.52 23.05 -3.66
C ILE A 275 12.77 22.74 -2.83
N SER A 276 13.71 22.07 -3.48
CA SER A 276 14.99 21.66 -2.92
C SER A 276 16.06 22.74 -2.93
N PRO A 277 17.20 22.54 -2.23
CA PRO A 277 18.36 23.42 -2.30
C PRO A 277 18.93 23.63 -3.72
N HIS A 278 18.69 22.72 -4.66
CA HIS A 278 19.13 22.83 -6.06
C HIS A 278 18.03 23.30 -7.02
N GLY A 279 16.83 23.63 -6.52
CA GLY A 279 15.71 24.11 -7.34
C GLY A 279 14.94 23.03 -8.10
N VAL A 280 15.23 21.75 -7.85
CA VAL A 280 14.35 20.61 -8.23
C VAL A 280 13.04 20.77 -7.46
N VAL A 281 11.91 20.66 -8.14
CA VAL A 281 10.56 20.85 -7.59
C VAL A 281 9.82 19.53 -7.60
N SER A 282 9.38 19.05 -6.45
CA SER A 282 8.37 18.00 -6.42
C SER A 282 7.00 18.62 -6.26
N HIS A 283 6.12 18.39 -7.23
CA HIS A 283 4.68 18.34 -6.99
C HIS A 283 4.45 17.08 -6.16
N ILE A 284 4.69 17.25 -4.86
CA ILE A 284 4.35 16.25 -3.87
C ILE A 284 2.83 16.15 -3.79
N ALA A 285 2.15 17.30 -3.87
CA ALA A 285 0.71 17.38 -3.87
C ALA A 285 0.13 18.20 -5.02
N VAL A 286 -1.00 17.71 -5.51
CA VAL A 286 -1.87 18.38 -6.49
C VAL A 286 -3.29 18.36 -5.93
N THR A 287 -4.09 19.34 -6.32
CA THR A 287 -5.52 19.42 -5.99
C THR A 287 -6.31 18.35 -6.75
N ARG A 288 -7.08 17.54 -6.02
CA ARG A 288 -8.03 16.57 -6.58
C ARG A 288 -9.44 17.16 -6.50
N GLU A 289 -10.00 17.60 -7.63
CA GLU A 289 -11.33 18.25 -7.71
C GLU A 289 -12.50 17.42 -7.11
N ARG A 290 -12.28 16.13 -6.85
CA ARG A 290 -13.28 15.22 -6.31
C ARG A 290 -13.17 15.01 -4.81
N ASP A 291 -12.05 15.33 -4.16
CA ASP A 291 -11.92 15.09 -2.72
C ASP A 291 -12.66 16.18 -1.92
N GLU A 292 -13.80 15.80 -1.34
CA GLU A 292 -14.63 16.64 -0.48
C GLU A 292 -14.38 16.31 1.02
N ALA A 293 -13.32 15.56 1.33
CA ALA A 293 -13.04 15.11 2.70
C ALA A 293 -12.57 16.25 3.60
N ARG A 294 -13.43 16.60 4.57
CA ARG A 294 -13.10 17.52 5.68
C ARG A 294 -12.02 16.99 6.65
N ALA A 295 -11.50 15.79 6.42
CA ALA A 295 -10.38 15.21 7.14
C ALA A 295 -9.08 15.45 6.35
N GLY A 296 -8.46 16.62 6.57
CA GLY A 296 -7.14 16.92 6.03
C GLY A 296 -6.05 15.97 6.57
N TYR A 297 -4.80 16.15 6.12
CA TYR A 297 -3.73 15.15 6.23
C TYR A 297 -3.16 14.99 7.65
N LYS A 298 -3.94 14.39 8.55
CA LYS A 298 -3.46 13.92 9.85
C LYS A 298 -2.46 12.78 9.64
N ASP A 299 -1.22 13.00 10.08
CA ASP A 299 -0.09 12.05 10.16
C ASP A 299 0.21 11.30 8.84
N TRP A 300 -0.30 11.83 7.73
CA TRP A 300 -0.25 11.23 6.41
C TRP A 300 1.20 11.16 5.94
N THR A 301 1.74 9.94 5.92
CA THR A 301 3.04 9.49 5.41
C THR A 301 3.33 9.92 3.96
N PHE A 302 4.59 10.11 3.55
CA PHE A 302 4.84 10.91 2.35
C PHE A 302 6.08 10.60 1.47
N MET A 303 5.94 10.68 0.13
CA MET A 303 6.98 10.28 -0.86
C MET A 303 7.25 11.28 -2.01
N SER A 304 8.47 11.20 -2.57
CA SER A 304 8.97 11.73 -3.85
C SER A 304 10.36 11.14 -4.15
N VAL A 305 10.61 10.77 -5.41
CA VAL A 305 11.91 10.30 -5.92
C VAL A 305 12.64 11.32 -6.81
N ALA A 306 12.04 12.48 -7.09
CA ALA A 306 12.63 13.50 -7.99
C ALA A 306 13.97 14.06 -7.47
N HIS A 307 14.17 14.00 -6.16
CA HIS A 307 15.38 14.47 -5.46
C HIS A 307 16.50 13.42 -5.40
N TRP A 308 16.50 12.41 -6.28
CA TRP A 308 17.71 11.67 -6.62
C TRP A 308 18.64 12.60 -7.44
N GLY A 309 19.95 12.57 -7.14
CA GLY A 309 20.49 13.77 -6.49
C GLY A 309 20.25 13.60 -5.00
N GLU A 310 20.27 14.59 -4.13
CA GLU A 310 21.04 15.84 -4.07
C GLU A 310 22.03 15.73 -2.88
N SER A 311 22.76 16.78 -2.50
CA SER A 311 23.50 16.74 -1.22
C SER A 311 22.58 16.73 0.02
N GLY A 312 21.30 17.08 -0.12
CA GLY A 312 20.35 17.29 0.98
C GLY A 312 20.58 18.56 1.81
N VAL A 313 21.77 19.16 1.69
CA VAL A 313 22.22 20.33 2.46
C VAL A 313 21.72 21.63 1.84
N GLY A 314 21.22 22.53 2.68
CA GLY A 314 20.77 23.87 2.31
C GLY A 314 19.29 24.10 2.61
N LYS A 315 18.71 25.14 2.00
CA LYS A 315 17.33 25.56 2.22
C LYS A 315 16.35 24.67 1.45
N TRP A 316 15.55 23.91 2.18
CA TRP A 316 14.32 23.30 1.67
C TRP A 316 13.16 24.27 1.86
N THR A 317 12.30 24.40 0.85
CA THR A 317 11.16 25.31 0.86
C THR A 317 9.89 24.56 0.52
N LEU A 318 8.88 24.68 1.38
CA LEU A 318 7.55 24.13 1.22
C LEU A 318 6.61 25.29 0.86
N ILE A 319 5.95 25.22 -0.29
CA ILE A 319 4.94 26.18 -0.73
C ILE A 319 3.60 25.47 -0.64
N LEU A 320 2.65 26.01 0.13
CA LEU A 320 1.29 25.50 0.25
C LEU A 320 0.30 26.53 -0.29
N ARG A 321 -0.63 26.14 -1.16
CA ARG A 321 -1.75 26.99 -1.58
C ARG A 321 -3.07 26.23 -1.45
N ASP A 322 -4.11 26.92 -0.99
CA ASP A 322 -5.49 26.50 -1.19
C ASP A 322 -5.96 27.05 -2.54
N SER A 323 -6.16 26.16 -3.52
CA SER A 323 -6.22 26.54 -4.94
C SER A 323 -7.64 26.86 -5.43
N ILE A 324 -8.65 26.77 -4.55
CA ILE A 324 -10.06 26.98 -4.88
C ILE A 324 -10.66 27.98 -3.87
N VAL A 325 -11.09 29.15 -4.35
CA VAL A 325 -11.75 30.16 -3.51
C VAL A 325 -13.19 29.73 -3.20
N ASN A 326 -13.45 29.33 -1.95
CA ASN A 326 -14.73 28.78 -1.48
C ASN A 326 -15.01 29.12 0.01
N GLU A 327 -16.02 28.50 0.64
CA GLU A 327 -16.39 28.74 2.05
C GLU A 327 -15.61 27.88 3.07
N ASP A 328 -14.89 26.84 2.63
CA ASP A 328 -14.08 25.98 3.48
C ASP A 328 -12.67 26.62 3.69
N THR A 329 -12.00 26.31 4.80
CA THR A 329 -10.73 26.96 5.17
C THR A 329 -9.70 25.94 5.69
N GLY A 330 -8.48 26.01 5.15
CA GLY A 330 -7.36 25.17 5.59
C GLY A 330 -6.56 25.78 6.73
N HIS A 331 -6.07 24.95 7.65
CA HIS A 331 -5.09 25.32 8.67
C HIS A 331 -3.84 24.44 8.55
N PHE A 332 -2.64 25.03 8.46
CA PHE A 332 -1.38 24.30 8.44
C PHE A 332 -0.72 24.31 9.83
N VAL A 333 -0.79 23.17 10.52
CA VAL A 333 -0.39 23.02 11.93
C VAL A 333 1.14 22.86 12.05
N ASP A 334 1.67 21.78 11.49
CA ASP A 334 3.09 21.41 11.55
C ASP A 334 3.49 20.51 10.36
N TRP A 335 4.79 20.31 10.21
CA TRP A 335 5.40 19.34 9.28
C TRP A 335 6.81 18.96 9.73
N HIS A 336 7.38 17.93 9.12
CA HIS A 336 8.81 17.66 9.19
C HIS A 336 9.34 17.05 7.88
N LEU A 337 10.65 17.01 7.75
CA LEU A 337 11.37 16.53 6.58
C LEU A 337 12.03 15.19 6.91
N LYS A 338 11.38 14.06 6.56
CA LYS A 338 12.02 12.72 6.60
C LYS A 338 12.75 12.45 5.29
N LEU A 339 14.07 12.22 5.37
CA LEU A 339 14.98 11.93 4.27
C LEU A 339 15.59 10.51 4.41
N TRP A 340 15.94 9.85 3.30
CA TRP A 340 16.30 8.43 3.11
C TRP A 340 17.31 8.14 1.96
N GLY A 341 18.52 7.63 2.26
CA GLY A 341 19.50 7.31 1.20
C GLY A 341 20.75 6.59 1.70
N GLU A 342 21.94 6.93 1.21
CA GLU A 342 23.19 6.19 1.53
C GLU A 342 23.88 6.67 2.81
N ALA A 343 24.32 5.71 3.63
CA ALA A 343 25.12 5.98 4.82
C ALA A 343 26.49 6.61 4.50
N ILE A 344 26.99 7.55 5.31
CA ILE A 344 28.38 8.03 5.15
C ILE A 344 29.35 6.88 5.44
N ASP A 345 29.18 6.23 6.61
CA ASP A 345 29.86 4.98 6.97
C ASP A 345 28.83 3.86 7.16
N GLY A 346 28.83 2.92 6.21
CA GLY A 346 27.93 1.75 6.24
C GLY A 346 28.19 0.79 7.40
N LYS A 347 29.38 0.80 8.03
CA LYS A 347 29.69 -0.06 9.19
C LYS A 347 29.09 0.44 10.50
N LYS A 348 28.70 1.73 10.55
CA LYS A 348 28.01 2.34 11.71
C LYS A 348 26.50 2.34 11.55
N GLN A 349 25.99 2.05 10.35
CA GLN A 349 24.57 2.15 10.05
C GLN A 349 23.81 0.99 10.70
N LYS A 350 22.77 1.33 11.45
CA LYS A 350 21.85 0.36 12.05
C LYS A 350 20.72 0.04 11.06
N LEU A 351 20.03 -1.07 11.28
CA LEU A 351 18.71 -1.28 10.67
C LEU A 351 17.74 -0.19 11.14
N LEU A 352 16.79 0.17 10.28
CA LEU A 352 15.70 1.06 10.62
C LEU A 352 14.82 0.39 11.70
N PRO A 353 14.38 1.09 12.76
CA PRO A 353 13.35 0.57 13.66
C PRO A 353 12.09 0.13 12.90
N LEU A 354 11.43 -0.93 13.36
CA LEU A 354 10.09 -1.25 12.85
C LEU A 354 9.14 -0.12 13.23
N PRO A 355 8.30 0.38 12.31
CA PRO A 355 7.48 1.56 12.56
C PRO A 355 6.48 1.29 13.69
N GLU A 356 6.26 2.26 14.57
CA GLU A 356 5.29 2.18 15.67
C GLU A 356 4.05 3.05 15.39
N ALA A 357 2.94 2.76 16.06
CA ALA A 357 1.72 3.56 15.93
C ALA A 357 1.87 4.98 16.51
N THR A 358 2.96 5.21 17.26
CA THR A 358 3.30 6.43 17.99
C THR A 358 4.59 7.08 17.46
N ASP A 359 5.07 6.71 16.26
CA ASP A 359 6.31 7.24 15.67
C ASP A 359 6.28 8.76 15.44
N ASP A 360 5.08 9.32 15.28
CA ASP A 360 4.83 10.73 14.98
C ASP A 360 4.07 11.43 16.14
N ASP A 361 3.80 10.74 17.27
CA ASP A 361 3.18 11.29 18.49
C ASP A 361 4.02 12.40 19.15
N ASP A 362 5.30 12.54 18.76
CA ASP A 362 6.17 13.58 19.31
C ASP A 362 6.00 14.95 18.68
N HIS A 363 5.05 15.11 17.74
CA HIS A 363 4.76 16.38 17.08
C HIS A 363 4.47 17.52 18.08
N ASP A 364 3.83 17.27 19.23
CA ASP A 364 3.56 18.28 20.27
C ASP A 364 4.83 18.89 20.93
N LYS A 365 6.02 18.32 20.70
CA LYS A 365 7.29 18.78 21.28
C LYS A 365 7.88 19.94 20.48
N VAL A 366 7.50 21.16 20.84
CA VAL A 366 8.06 22.41 20.26
C VAL A 366 9.57 22.50 20.54
N ILE A 367 10.39 22.26 19.52
CA ILE A 367 11.86 22.39 19.58
C ILE A 367 12.33 23.69 18.90
N GLU A 368 11.79 24.03 17.72
CA GLU A 368 12.01 25.32 17.05
C GLU A 368 10.69 25.84 16.44
N THR A 369 10.60 27.16 16.24
CA THR A 369 9.47 27.81 15.55
C THR A 369 9.84 28.08 14.10
N ALA A 370 8.99 27.66 13.15
CA ALA A 370 9.30 27.76 11.72
C ALA A 370 9.44 29.20 11.23
N LYS A 371 10.31 29.44 10.24
CA LYS A 371 10.36 30.71 9.50
C LYS A 371 9.31 30.67 8.38
N VAL A 372 8.19 31.34 8.63
CA VAL A 372 7.02 31.42 7.76
C VAL A 372 6.98 32.77 7.04
N SER A 373 6.51 32.81 5.79
CA SER A 373 6.23 34.05 5.05
C SER A 373 5.13 33.83 4.01
N THR A 374 4.19 34.76 3.91
CA THR A 374 3.17 34.76 2.86
C THR A 374 3.79 35.27 1.54
N ALA A 375 3.42 34.67 0.41
CA ALA A 375 3.84 35.10 -0.92
C ALA A 375 2.63 35.35 -1.83
N THR A 376 2.66 36.48 -2.52
CA THR A 376 1.70 36.88 -3.56
C THR A 376 2.30 36.69 -4.95
N GLY A 377 1.51 36.22 -5.92
CA GLY A 377 1.96 36.06 -7.30
C GLY A 377 2.89 34.85 -7.52
N LEU A 378 2.58 33.72 -6.86
CA LEU A 378 3.21 32.44 -7.14
C LEU A 378 2.84 31.93 -8.54
N PRO A 379 3.64 31.03 -9.16
CA PRO A 379 3.19 30.33 -10.36
C PRO A 379 1.92 29.51 -10.03
N PRO A 380 0.98 29.39 -11.01
CA PRO A 380 -0.31 28.75 -10.81
C PRO A 380 -0.17 27.31 -10.34
N ALA A 381 -1.15 26.83 -9.57
CA ALA A 381 -1.16 25.47 -9.04
C ALA A 381 -1.24 24.43 -10.18
N THR A 382 -0.47 23.35 -10.07
CA THR A 382 -0.48 22.23 -11.02
C THR A 382 -1.75 21.40 -10.83
N ALA A 383 -2.80 21.72 -11.58
CA ALA A 383 -4.01 20.90 -11.68
C ALA A 383 -3.81 19.71 -12.63
N THR A 384 -4.42 18.57 -12.31
CA THR A 384 -4.40 17.37 -13.15
C THR A 384 -5.39 17.54 -14.31
N GLU A 385 -4.92 17.66 -15.56
CA GLU A 385 -5.83 17.76 -16.73
C GLU A 385 -6.75 16.53 -16.84
N HIS A 386 -8.06 16.74 -16.62
CA HIS A 386 -9.08 15.70 -16.75
C HIS A 386 -9.29 15.25 -18.20
N LYS A 387 -8.47 14.30 -18.66
CA LYS A 387 -8.75 13.52 -19.88
C LYS A 387 -10.06 12.72 -19.69
N THR A 388 -10.98 12.82 -20.66
CA THR A 388 -12.29 12.15 -20.61
C THR A 388 -12.18 10.64 -20.43
N VAL A 389 -12.84 10.08 -19.41
CA VAL A 389 -12.81 8.64 -19.13
C VAL A 389 -13.75 7.87 -20.08
N PRO A 390 -13.25 6.90 -20.86
CA PRO A 390 -14.06 6.00 -21.68
C PRO A 390 -14.97 5.08 -20.85
N THR A 391 -15.99 4.52 -21.49
CA THR A 391 -16.94 3.56 -20.88
C THR A 391 -16.34 2.20 -20.56
N ASP A 392 -15.15 1.90 -21.10
CA ASP A 392 -14.38 0.67 -20.99
C ASP A 392 -13.13 0.85 -20.09
N HIS A 393 -13.22 1.72 -19.07
CA HIS A 393 -12.14 1.92 -18.08
C HIS A 393 -11.75 0.62 -17.37
N ILE A 394 -10.44 0.37 -17.29
CA ILE A 394 -9.87 -0.78 -16.60
C ILE A 394 -9.65 -0.41 -15.13
N GLN A 395 -10.58 -0.81 -14.27
CA GLN A 395 -10.46 -0.61 -12.82
C GLN A 395 -9.30 -1.43 -12.25
N ARG A 396 -8.45 -0.79 -11.43
CA ARG A 396 -7.46 -1.48 -10.59
C ARG A 396 -8.22 -2.21 -9.48
N PRO A 397 -7.83 -3.44 -9.09
CA PRO A 397 -8.37 -4.09 -7.90
C PRO A 397 -8.14 -3.25 -6.64
N THR A 398 -9.24 -2.84 -6.00
CA THR A 398 -9.23 -1.99 -4.81
C THR A 398 -9.43 -2.82 -3.54
N LYS A 399 -8.97 -2.28 -2.41
CA LYS A 399 -9.18 -2.89 -1.08
C LYS A 399 -10.69 -2.85 -0.69
N PRO A 400 -11.28 -3.96 -0.22
CA PRO A 400 -12.69 -3.96 0.22
C PRO A 400 -12.91 -3.06 1.44
N GLY A 401 -13.83 -2.10 1.32
CA GLY A 401 -14.18 -1.19 2.42
C GLY A 401 -14.86 -1.90 3.60
N SER A 402 -14.59 -1.43 4.82
CA SER A 402 -15.24 -1.92 6.05
C SER A 402 -16.63 -1.29 6.21
N ASP A 403 -17.57 -1.65 5.34
CA ASP A 403 -18.90 -1.04 5.28
C ASP A 403 -19.72 -1.26 6.56
N ASN A 404 -20.03 -0.16 7.24
CA ASN A 404 -21.01 -0.10 8.32
C ASN A 404 -22.09 0.97 8.01
N ALA A 405 -22.52 0.99 6.74
CA ALA A 405 -23.47 1.95 6.19
C ALA A 405 -24.89 1.34 6.09
N LYS A 406 -25.84 1.92 6.82
CA LYS A 406 -27.24 1.49 6.83
C LYS A 406 -28.01 2.17 5.68
N PRO A 407 -28.72 1.42 4.80
CA PRO A 407 -29.39 2.01 3.65
C PRO A 407 -30.56 2.91 4.06
N THR A 408 -30.58 4.13 3.51
CA THR A 408 -31.71 5.07 3.63
C THR A 408 -32.50 5.07 2.33
N SER A 409 -33.81 4.88 2.41
CA SER A 409 -34.69 4.74 1.25
C SER A 409 -35.16 6.08 0.70
N THR A 410 -34.73 6.44 -0.51
CA THR A 410 -35.20 7.64 -1.22
C THR A 410 -36.52 7.39 -1.94
N THR A 411 -37.60 8.03 -1.46
CA THR A 411 -38.92 8.02 -2.13
C THR A 411 -38.85 8.77 -3.46
N SER A 412 -39.48 8.25 -4.52
CA SER A 412 -39.67 8.95 -5.80
C SER A 412 -41.14 8.97 -6.20
N ALA A 413 -41.57 10.05 -6.88
CA ALA A 413 -42.98 10.38 -7.08
C ALA A 413 -43.56 9.91 -8.42
N THR A 414 -44.87 9.65 -8.42
CA THR A 414 -45.69 9.25 -9.58
C THR A 414 -46.16 10.44 -10.41
N PRO A 415 -46.35 10.28 -11.72
CA PRO A 415 -47.39 10.99 -12.48
C PRO A 415 -48.47 10.03 -13.02
N GLU A 416 -49.71 10.54 -13.16
CA GLU A 416 -50.89 9.77 -13.55
C GLU A 416 -51.02 9.49 -15.05
N SER A 417 -51.76 8.44 -15.44
CA SER A 417 -52.69 8.51 -16.61
C SER A 417 -53.68 7.35 -16.72
N ALA A 418 -54.97 7.74 -16.80
CA ALA A 418 -56.07 7.08 -17.52
C ALA A 418 -56.56 5.65 -17.12
N THR A 419 -57.79 5.35 -17.54
CA THR A 419 -58.57 4.15 -17.16
C THR A 419 -59.02 3.34 -18.38
N THR A 420 -59.30 2.04 -18.22
CA THR A 420 -60.64 1.45 -18.49
C THR A 420 -60.74 -0.07 -18.24
N SER A 421 -61.93 -0.51 -17.82
CA SER A 421 -62.58 -1.81 -18.07
C SER A 421 -61.95 -3.15 -17.60
N PRO A 422 -62.59 -3.91 -16.70
CA PRO A 422 -62.24 -5.29 -16.36
C PRO A 422 -62.98 -6.34 -17.22
N SER A 423 -62.49 -7.58 -17.26
CA SER A 423 -63.29 -8.75 -17.66
C SER A 423 -63.10 -9.94 -16.72
N SER A 424 -64.19 -10.40 -16.12
CA SER A 424 -64.19 -11.52 -15.16
C SER A 424 -64.46 -12.85 -15.87
N TRP A 425 -63.54 -13.79 -15.75
CA TRP A 425 -63.68 -15.19 -16.18
C TRP A 425 -63.31 -16.13 -15.04
N ILE A 426 -63.68 -17.41 -15.14
CA ILE A 426 -63.57 -18.46 -14.12
C ILE A 426 -64.61 -18.34 -12.98
N SER A 427 -65.62 -19.21 -12.99
CA SER A 427 -66.71 -19.27 -12.00
C SER A 427 -67.06 -20.72 -11.61
N TRP A 428 -66.04 -21.56 -11.36
CA TRP A 428 -66.20 -23.02 -11.24
C TRP A 428 -65.40 -23.69 -10.09
N LEU A 429 -65.16 -22.98 -8.98
CA LEU A 429 -64.42 -23.52 -7.81
C LEU A 429 -65.28 -23.52 -6.52
N PRO A 430 -65.00 -24.43 -5.56
CA PRO A 430 -65.87 -24.69 -4.42
C PRO A 430 -65.87 -23.58 -3.37
N ASN A 431 -67.04 -23.35 -2.77
CA ASN A 431 -67.32 -22.19 -1.94
C ASN A 431 -67.00 -22.44 -0.45
N PHE A 432 -65.73 -22.34 -0.07
CA PHE A 432 -65.35 -22.16 1.34
C PHE A 432 -65.90 -20.81 1.84
N GLY A 433 -66.60 -20.80 2.98
CA GLY A 433 -67.49 -19.72 3.45
C GLY A 433 -66.83 -18.40 3.88
N ALA A 434 -65.98 -17.82 3.04
CA ALA A 434 -65.39 -16.50 3.18
C ALA A 434 -65.92 -15.56 2.09
N SER A 435 -65.72 -14.24 2.26
CA SER A 435 -66.12 -13.23 1.26
C SER A 435 -65.49 -13.50 -0.10
N LYS A 436 -66.20 -13.17 -1.19
CA LYS A 436 -65.70 -13.28 -2.58
C LYS A 436 -64.34 -12.59 -2.76
N THR A 437 -64.13 -11.45 -2.09
CA THR A 437 -62.84 -10.74 -2.10
C THR A 437 -61.72 -11.57 -1.47
N ALA A 438 -62.00 -12.26 -0.36
CA ALA A 438 -61.02 -13.06 0.36
C ALA A 438 -60.61 -14.33 -0.41
N GLN A 439 -61.56 -15.01 -1.07
CA GLN A 439 -61.24 -16.16 -1.93
C GLN A 439 -60.25 -15.80 -3.04
N ILE A 440 -60.40 -14.63 -3.68
CA ILE A 440 -59.48 -14.15 -4.73
C ILE A 440 -58.06 -13.98 -4.17
N TRP A 441 -57.90 -13.36 -3.00
CA TRP A 441 -56.60 -13.21 -2.34
C TRP A 441 -56.00 -14.56 -1.91
N ILE A 442 -56.82 -15.49 -1.41
CA ILE A 442 -56.36 -16.83 -0.98
C ILE A 442 -55.84 -17.64 -2.18
N TYR A 443 -56.62 -17.74 -3.27
CA TYR A 443 -56.18 -18.47 -4.46
C TYR A 443 -55.01 -17.77 -5.17
N GLY A 444 -54.96 -16.43 -5.16
CA GLY A 444 -53.82 -15.66 -5.65
C GLY A 444 -52.54 -15.93 -4.86
N ALA A 445 -52.62 -15.93 -3.52
CA ALA A 445 -51.49 -16.24 -2.65
C ALA A 445 -51.00 -17.69 -2.82
N ILE A 446 -51.91 -18.67 -2.90
CA ILE A 446 -51.56 -20.07 -3.16
C ILE A 446 -50.86 -20.22 -4.52
N GLY A 447 -51.34 -19.52 -5.57
CA GLY A 447 -50.68 -19.49 -6.87
C GLY A 447 -49.27 -18.91 -6.80
N LEU A 448 -49.09 -17.79 -6.08
CA LEU A 448 -47.78 -17.16 -5.88
C LEU A 448 -46.81 -18.07 -5.10
N ILE A 449 -47.28 -18.73 -4.04
CA ILE A 449 -46.51 -19.70 -3.25
C ILE A 449 -46.10 -20.90 -4.11
N LEU A 450 -46.99 -21.43 -4.96
CA LEU A 450 -46.67 -22.54 -5.86
C LEU A 450 -45.61 -22.13 -6.91
N VAL A 451 -45.72 -20.93 -7.49
CA VAL A 451 -44.71 -20.38 -8.40
C VAL A 451 -43.37 -20.19 -7.68
N PHE A 452 -43.37 -19.66 -6.46
CA PHE A 452 -42.17 -19.49 -5.64
C PHE A 452 -41.51 -20.83 -5.27
N CYS A 453 -42.30 -21.84 -4.87
CA CYS A 453 -41.80 -23.19 -4.57
C CYS A 453 -41.26 -23.90 -5.82
N CYS A 454 -41.91 -23.73 -6.99
CA CYS A 454 -41.38 -24.24 -8.26
C CYS A 454 -40.09 -23.52 -8.67
N GLY A 455 -40.00 -22.20 -8.44
CA GLY A 455 -38.78 -21.42 -8.65
C GLY A 455 -37.63 -21.86 -7.74
N LEU A 456 -37.90 -22.09 -6.45
CA LEU A 456 -36.93 -22.67 -5.51
C LEU A 456 -36.53 -24.10 -5.91
N GLY A 457 -37.48 -24.94 -6.32
CA GLY A 457 -37.18 -26.29 -6.82
C GLY A 457 -36.27 -26.27 -8.06
N ALA A 458 -36.58 -25.41 -9.03
CA ALA A 458 -35.74 -25.19 -10.20
C ALA A 458 -34.35 -24.63 -9.82
N TYR A 459 -34.27 -23.68 -8.89
CA TYR A 459 -33.02 -23.14 -8.37
C TYR A 459 -32.17 -24.20 -7.65
N PHE A 460 -32.77 -25.03 -6.79
CA PHE A 460 -32.05 -26.11 -6.12
C PHE A 460 -31.62 -27.23 -7.07
N VAL A 461 -32.41 -27.58 -8.09
CA VAL A 461 -31.99 -28.52 -9.15
C VAL A 461 -30.87 -27.92 -10.01
N ALA A 462 -30.95 -26.64 -10.36
CA ALA A 462 -29.89 -25.94 -11.09
C ALA A 462 -28.61 -25.83 -10.26
N ARG A 463 -28.70 -25.46 -8.97
CA ARG A 463 -27.58 -25.40 -8.03
C ARG A 463 -26.96 -26.77 -7.78
N ARG A 464 -27.77 -27.82 -7.63
CA ARG A 464 -27.28 -29.21 -7.48
C ARG A 464 -26.60 -29.71 -8.74
N ARG A 465 -27.10 -29.35 -9.93
CA ARG A 465 -26.40 -29.63 -11.21
C ARG A 465 -25.10 -28.83 -11.31
N ARG A 466 -25.09 -27.55 -10.92
CA ARG A 466 -23.88 -26.70 -10.90
C ARG A 466 -22.79 -27.31 -10.01
N LEU A 467 -23.15 -27.68 -8.78
CA LEU A 467 -22.28 -28.41 -7.83
C LEU A 467 -21.87 -29.82 -8.28
N GLN A 468 -22.49 -30.38 -9.34
CA GLN A 468 -22.09 -31.64 -9.98
C GLN A 468 -21.32 -31.42 -11.30
N SER A 469 -21.27 -30.19 -11.82
CA SER A 469 -20.44 -29.77 -12.96
C SER A 469 -19.20 -28.96 -12.55
N ASP A 470 -19.19 -28.40 -11.34
CA ASP A 470 -18.05 -27.70 -10.76
C ASP A 470 -16.98 -28.72 -10.31
N SER A 471 -16.16 -29.19 -11.26
CA SER A 471 -14.95 -30.00 -11.01
C SER A 471 -13.81 -29.18 -10.38
N ARG A 472 -14.14 -28.22 -9.51
CA ARG A 472 -13.27 -27.09 -9.14
C ARG A 472 -12.95 -26.95 -7.65
N ASN A 473 -13.48 -27.84 -6.81
CA ASN A 473 -13.27 -27.84 -5.35
C ASN A 473 -12.44 -29.02 -4.82
N ASN A 474 -11.79 -29.80 -5.70
CA ASN A 474 -10.87 -30.89 -5.34
C ASN A 474 -9.43 -30.53 -5.72
N TYR A 475 -8.90 -29.48 -5.08
CA TYR A 475 -7.46 -29.19 -5.03
C TYR A 475 -7.02 -29.16 -3.56
N GLU A 476 -6.96 -30.35 -2.97
CA GLU A 476 -6.24 -30.60 -1.73
C GLU A 476 -4.74 -30.69 -2.08
N PHE A 477 -3.88 -30.03 -1.30
CA PHE A 477 -2.44 -29.97 -1.60
C PHE A 477 -1.77 -31.31 -1.28
N GLU A 478 -1.59 -32.16 -2.29
CA GLU A 478 -0.66 -33.29 -2.21
C GLU A 478 0.77 -32.73 -2.26
N MET A 479 1.44 -32.68 -1.10
CA MET A 479 2.86 -32.30 -1.04
C MET A 479 3.68 -33.32 -1.83
N LEU A 480 4.52 -32.82 -2.74
CA LEU A 480 5.52 -33.63 -3.40
C LEU A 480 6.54 -34.09 -2.35
N ASN A 481 6.59 -35.40 -2.07
CA ASN A 481 7.67 -35.97 -1.26
C ASN A 481 8.95 -36.06 -2.10
N ASP A 482 10.03 -35.48 -1.59
CA ASP A 482 11.39 -35.64 -2.14
C ASP A 482 11.90 -37.08 -1.94
N GLU A 483 11.65 -37.98 -2.89
CA GLU A 483 12.21 -39.34 -2.86
C GLU A 483 12.51 -39.91 -4.27
N GLU A 484 13.19 -39.12 -5.13
CA GLU A 484 13.81 -39.61 -6.37
C GLU A 484 15.34 -39.44 -6.35
N THR A 485 16.00 -40.14 -5.42
CA THR A 485 17.44 -40.42 -5.46
C THR A 485 17.72 -41.89 -5.16
N ASP A 486 18.84 -42.40 -5.70
CA ASP A 486 19.39 -43.77 -5.58
C ASP A 486 18.58 -44.96 -6.12
N GLY A 487 19.28 -45.88 -6.80
CA GLY A 487 18.95 -47.31 -6.66
C GLY A 487 18.82 -48.20 -7.91
N LEU A 488 19.84 -48.23 -8.77
CA LEU A 488 20.11 -49.30 -9.74
C LEU A 488 19.61 -50.72 -9.35
N ASN A 489 18.85 -51.39 -10.24
CA ASN A 489 19.20 -52.71 -10.83
C ASN A 489 18.11 -53.28 -11.76
N ASP A 490 18.48 -54.28 -12.56
CA ASP A 490 17.68 -54.94 -13.60
C ASP A 490 16.71 -56.05 -13.12
N GLU A 491 15.94 -56.57 -14.08
CA GLU A 491 15.15 -57.84 -14.11
C GLU A 491 13.65 -57.81 -13.71
N ASP A 492 12.89 -58.75 -14.30
CA ASP A 492 11.47 -59.09 -14.04
C ASP A 492 10.36 -58.04 -14.27
N ALA A 493 10.39 -57.39 -15.44
CA ALA A 493 9.30 -56.55 -15.96
C ALA A 493 8.01 -57.31 -16.42
N GLU A 494 7.57 -58.37 -15.73
CA GLU A 494 6.33 -59.11 -16.09
C GLU A 494 5.47 -59.61 -14.90
N LYS A 495 5.22 -58.75 -13.89
CA LYS A 495 4.19 -59.04 -12.85
C LYS A 495 3.42 -57.86 -12.25
N ALA A 496 3.72 -56.61 -12.65
CA ALA A 496 3.13 -55.40 -12.04
C ALA A 496 1.65 -55.10 -12.40
N ALA A 497 1.03 -55.87 -13.31
CA ALA A 497 -0.30 -55.56 -13.84
C ALA A 497 -1.50 -56.02 -12.98
N ALA A 498 -1.32 -56.98 -12.06
CA ALA A 498 -2.42 -57.68 -11.40
C ALA A 498 -2.83 -57.14 -10.00
N ALA A 499 -1.98 -56.35 -9.34
CA ALA A 499 -2.19 -55.92 -7.95
C ALA A 499 -2.97 -54.59 -7.79
N ARG A 500 -3.14 -53.81 -8.88
CA ARG A 500 -3.60 -52.40 -8.83
C ARG A 500 -5.11 -52.19 -8.63
N LYS A 501 -5.81 -53.12 -7.97
CA LYS A 501 -7.28 -53.09 -7.77
C LYS A 501 -7.78 -53.53 -6.38
N ALA A 502 -6.98 -53.37 -5.33
CA ALA A 502 -7.36 -53.77 -3.96
C ALA A 502 -6.82 -52.88 -2.82
N ARG A 503 -6.72 -51.56 -2.99
CA ARG A 503 -6.36 -50.65 -1.89
C ARG A 503 -6.99 -49.25 -2.00
N ARG A 504 -8.28 -49.13 -1.64
CA ARG A 504 -8.86 -47.86 -1.17
C ARG A 504 -8.72 -47.81 0.36
N THR A 505 -7.70 -47.11 0.85
CA THR A 505 -7.54 -46.82 2.28
C THR A 505 -8.41 -45.62 2.68
N ARG A 506 -8.83 -45.61 3.95
CA ARG A 506 -9.70 -44.57 4.53
C ARG A 506 -8.99 -43.20 4.57
N GLY A 507 -9.71 -42.17 4.17
CA GLY A 507 -9.45 -40.76 4.45
C GLY A 507 -10.81 -40.05 4.44
N GLY A 508 -11.41 -39.84 5.61
CA GLY A 508 -12.83 -39.43 5.72
C GLY A 508 -13.55 -39.83 7.01
N GLU A 509 -12.83 -40.24 8.06
CA GLU A 509 -13.39 -40.55 9.39
C GLU A 509 -12.71 -39.67 10.45
N LEU A 510 -12.86 -38.33 10.35
CA LEU A 510 -12.37 -37.39 11.37
C LEU A 510 -13.13 -36.04 11.44
N TYR A 511 -14.27 -35.91 10.75
CA TYR A 511 -15.09 -34.68 10.76
C TYR A 511 -16.59 -34.97 10.97
N ASP A 512 -16.89 -35.94 11.84
CA ASP A 512 -18.26 -36.30 12.22
C ASP A 512 -18.35 -36.61 13.73
N ALA A 513 -18.06 -35.59 14.55
CA ALA A 513 -18.00 -35.67 16.02
C ALA A 513 -19.03 -34.76 16.72
N PHE A 514 -19.90 -34.08 15.96
CA PHE A 514 -20.85 -33.08 16.47
C PHE A 514 -22.25 -33.14 15.82
N ALA A 515 -22.57 -34.18 15.06
CA ALA A 515 -23.87 -34.38 14.41
C ALA A 515 -24.60 -35.63 14.95
N GLY A 516 -24.80 -35.70 16.27
CA GLY A 516 -25.47 -36.80 16.97
C GLY A 516 -26.82 -36.40 17.56
N GLU A 517 -27.87 -36.99 17.00
CA GLU A 517 -29.31 -36.86 17.29
C GLU A 517 -29.76 -36.80 18.77
N SER A 518 -30.81 -36.02 19.03
CA SER A 518 -31.96 -36.48 19.86
C SER A 518 -33.21 -35.62 19.60
N ASP A 519 -34.26 -36.22 19.04
CA ASP A 519 -35.63 -35.69 19.07
C ASP A 519 -36.34 -36.07 20.40
N GLU A 520 -37.59 -35.62 20.54
CA GLU A 520 -38.63 -36.01 21.53
C GLU A 520 -38.68 -35.33 22.93
N GLU A 521 -39.66 -34.43 23.02
CA GLU A 521 -40.72 -34.31 24.05
C GLU A 521 -40.47 -33.89 25.54
N ASP A 522 -41.09 -32.74 25.86
CA ASP A 522 -41.99 -32.45 27.01
C ASP A 522 -41.54 -32.09 28.46
N ASN A 523 -42.29 -31.08 28.95
CA ASN A 523 -42.75 -30.80 30.32
C ASN A 523 -41.84 -30.23 31.45
N PHE A 524 -42.12 -28.94 31.73
CA PHE A 524 -42.67 -28.40 33.01
C PHE A 524 -41.82 -28.33 34.31
N GLU A 525 -41.95 -27.18 35.02
CA GLU A 525 -41.74 -26.88 36.47
C GLU A 525 -40.85 -27.81 37.36
N ARG A 526 -40.03 -27.35 38.33
CA ARG A 526 -40.41 -26.51 39.50
C ARG A 526 -39.24 -26.31 40.52
N TYR A 527 -39.05 -25.07 40.97
CA TYR A 527 -38.72 -24.64 42.37
C TYR A 527 -37.42 -25.01 43.14
N THR A 528 -37.21 -24.22 44.21
CA THR A 528 -36.22 -24.26 45.30
C THR A 528 -34.75 -24.07 44.89
N ASP A 529 -34.07 -22.95 45.15
CA ASP A 529 -33.91 -22.11 46.35
C ASP A 529 -33.07 -22.73 47.49
N ARG A 530 -31.86 -22.18 47.66
CA ARG A 530 -31.35 -21.81 48.99
C ARG A 530 -30.30 -20.69 48.94
N THR A 531 -30.80 -19.45 49.06
CA THR A 531 -30.34 -18.40 49.99
C THR A 531 -28.84 -18.16 50.29
N GLN A 532 -28.41 -16.90 50.02
CA GLN A 532 -27.67 -15.98 50.94
C GLN A 532 -26.18 -16.27 51.26
N ASN A 533 -25.29 -15.26 51.44
CA ASN A 533 -25.38 -13.78 51.49
C ASN A 533 -24.15 -13.15 50.77
N GLN A 534 -24.19 -11.95 50.15
CA GLN A 534 -24.17 -10.58 50.72
C GLN A 534 -23.01 -10.32 51.71
N GLN A 535 -22.24 -9.21 51.72
CA GLN A 535 -22.15 -7.93 50.97
C GLN A 535 -20.63 -7.61 50.77
N ALA A 536 -20.09 -6.84 49.82
CA ALA A 536 -20.46 -5.59 49.11
C ALA A 536 -20.05 -4.26 49.82
N GLY A 537 -19.06 -3.55 49.25
CA GLY A 537 -18.66 -2.15 49.56
C GLY A 537 -17.64 -1.95 50.71
N SER A 538 -16.99 -0.78 50.88
CA SER A 538 -16.75 0.36 49.97
C SER A 538 -15.76 1.40 50.56
N SER A 539 -14.86 1.95 49.73
CA SER A 539 -14.31 3.35 49.72
C SER A 539 -13.55 4.00 50.92
N SER A 540 -12.69 5.00 50.61
CA SER A 540 -12.14 6.09 51.48
C SER A 540 -10.98 5.68 52.44
N GLU A 541 -9.85 6.41 52.63
CA GLU A 541 -9.23 7.57 51.94
C GLU A 541 -7.78 7.88 52.45
N ARG A 542 -7.10 8.83 51.76
CA ARG A 542 -6.06 9.79 52.23
C ARG A 542 -4.56 9.41 52.32
N LEU A 543 -3.78 10.44 51.93
CA LEU A 543 -2.33 10.68 51.93
C LEU A 543 -1.93 11.50 53.19
N PRO A 544 -0.68 12.04 53.35
CA PRO A 544 0.67 11.61 52.95
C PRO A 544 1.66 11.56 54.17
N GLY A 545 2.96 11.29 53.96
CA GLY A 545 4.01 11.41 54.99
C GLY A 545 5.45 11.50 54.41
N GLU A 546 6.38 12.11 55.14
CA GLU A 546 7.71 12.57 54.64
C GLU A 546 8.92 12.02 55.44
N ARG A 547 10.08 11.90 54.77
CA ARG A 547 11.49 11.95 55.26
C ARG A 547 12.11 10.78 56.08
N GLY A 548 13.45 10.72 55.98
CA GLY A 548 14.38 9.82 56.68
C GLY A 548 14.75 8.57 55.85
N GLY A 549 16.00 8.27 55.48
CA GLY A 549 17.26 9.02 55.65
C GLY A 549 18.12 8.57 56.84
N ASP A 550 19.15 7.75 56.58
CA ASP A 550 20.38 7.65 57.38
C ASP A 550 21.48 6.84 56.65
N GLN A 551 22.72 6.89 57.14
CA GLN A 551 23.92 6.27 56.55
C GLN A 551 24.41 5.07 57.38
N PHE A 552 24.97 4.03 56.73
CA PHE A 552 26.03 3.17 57.31
C PHE A 552 26.84 2.46 56.20
N ALA A 553 27.90 1.75 56.59
CA ALA A 553 29.20 1.89 55.93
C ALA A 553 30.24 0.82 56.36
N LEU A 554 31.44 0.90 55.75
CA LEU A 554 32.72 0.24 56.09
C LEU A 554 32.87 -1.26 55.76
N GLY A 555 34.12 -1.64 55.44
CA GLY A 555 34.60 -2.98 55.11
C GLY A 555 34.67 -3.26 53.59
N GLY A 556 35.84 -3.27 52.92
CA GLY A 556 37.20 -2.91 53.36
C GLY A 556 38.10 -4.10 53.69
N ASP A 557 39.08 -4.36 52.80
CA ASP A 557 40.34 -5.12 52.99
C ASP A 557 41.35 -4.59 51.93
N GLU A 558 42.66 -4.63 52.22
CA GLU A 558 43.75 -3.99 51.44
C GLU A 558 44.85 -5.02 51.01
N ASP A 559 46.10 -4.56 50.76
CA ASP A 559 47.33 -5.31 50.39
C ASP A 559 47.38 -5.92 48.95
N ASP A 560 48.48 -6.07 48.20
CA ASP A 560 49.86 -5.51 48.06
C ASP A 560 50.47 -6.19 46.78
N SER A 561 51.43 -5.76 45.94
CA SER A 561 52.44 -4.68 45.79
C SER A 561 52.45 -4.19 44.29
N ASP A 562 53.35 -3.44 43.63
CA ASP A 562 54.72 -2.86 43.80
C ASP A 562 54.81 -1.49 43.03
N ASP A 563 55.93 -0.76 43.13
CA ASP A 563 56.26 0.49 42.39
C ASP A 563 56.92 0.30 41.01
N ASP A 564 56.87 1.33 40.12
CA ASP A 564 58.10 2.02 39.64
C ASP A 564 57.80 3.37 38.91
N GLU A 565 58.67 4.38 39.04
CA GLU A 565 58.57 5.68 38.34
C GLU A 565 59.34 5.67 36.99
N SER A 566 59.04 6.48 35.96
CA SER A 566 59.37 7.92 35.93
C SER A 566 59.35 8.51 34.49
N HIS A 567 59.59 9.82 34.36
CA HIS A 567 60.11 10.56 33.17
C HIS A 567 59.25 10.75 31.90
N ASN A 568 58.28 11.66 32.04
CA ASN A 568 57.97 12.78 31.14
C ASN A 568 59.07 13.21 30.12
N GLU A 569 58.74 13.27 28.82
CA GLU A 569 59.27 14.29 27.88
C GLU A 569 58.32 14.57 26.68
N LYS A 570 58.42 15.77 26.07
CA LYS A 570 57.75 16.18 24.81
C LYS A 570 58.82 16.45 23.74
N PRO A 571 58.53 16.22 22.44
CA PRO A 571 58.54 17.40 21.56
C PRO A 571 57.63 17.39 20.30
N LYS A 572 57.10 18.60 20.02
CA LYS A 572 56.97 19.28 18.70
C LYS A 572 56.06 18.71 17.58
N THR A 573 55.25 19.64 17.04
CA THR A 573 54.55 19.57 15.75
C THR A 573 55.43 20.06 14.59
N PRO A 574 55.17 19.61 13.34
CA PRO A 574 55.67 20.25 12.12
C PRO A 574 54.69 21.31 11.57
N LYS A 575 55.22 22.29 10.82
CA LYS A 575 54.45 23.27 10.02
C LYS A 575 54.47 22.88 8.51
N PRO A 576 53.54 23.38 7.68
CA PRO A 576 53.39 22.95 6.29
C PRO A 576 54.41 23.60 5.35
N ALA A 577 54.60 22.98 4.18
CA ALA A 577 55.38 23.52 3.06
C ALA A 577 54.47 24.12 1.97
N GLN A 578 55.00 25.07 1.20
CA GLN A 578 54.43 25.59 -0.04
C GLN A 578 55.52 25.67 -1.14
N PRO A 579 55.15 25.78 -2.44
CA PRO A 579 55.96 25.23 -3.53
C PRO A 579 56.79 26.25 -4.33
N ALA A 580 57.77 25.72 -5.08
CA ALA A 580 58.36 26.28 -6.29
C ALA A 580 59.22 25.20 -7.00
N PRO A 581 59.55 25.33 -8.29
CA PRO A 581 59.05 26.29 -9.28
C PRO A 581 57.99 25.70 -10.23
#